data_AF-A0A7Y5ICP4-F1
#
_entry.id   AF-A0A7Y5ICP4-F1
#
_cell.length_a   1.000
_cell.length_b   1.000
_cell.length_c   1.000
_cell.angle_alpha   90.00
_cell.angle_beta   90.00
_cell.angle_gamma   90.00
#
_symmetry.space_group_name_H-M   'P 1'
#
loop_
_entity.id
_entity.type
_entity.pdbx_description
1 polymer ?
#
loop_
_entity_poly.entity_id
_entity_poly.type
_entity_poly.pdbx_seq_one_letter_code
_entity_poly.pdbx_strand_id
1 'polypeptide(L)'
;MNSTAILRLTLFALLTIVFVSGLIAYSNSRGHQPETSDIVTAEDLGASVAGSDRARKYERNFAVKDGGHVVVEADAGEVTIEPWDKQEVNITVEIIGSDSRSEKYKVEFSQEGNTVKVTGSLGKKKFFNWNVGDLEVIYTINTPRTFDASVNTSGGDISVKGLAGRMELNTSGGNVTAESVTGNVDLTTSGGDVEANTITGDVFAETSGGDVRVESVTGNVKANTSGGNVSILDTDGTVKGGTSGGDVRISLRNDVKGVDVETSGGSIEIALKEGLGADIEAETSGGSVDCDFPVTVRGKVRESELHGRINGGGNSIRASTTGGDIRIVAVK
;
A
#
# COMPACT_ATOMS: atom_id res chain seq x y z
N MET A 1 28.93 31.77 57.17
CA MET A 1 28.38 31.16 55.95
C MET A 1 26.94 30.75 56.27
N ASN A 2 26.06 31.72 56.56
CA ASN A 2 25.16 32.46 55.64
C ASN A 2 24.23 31.48 54.91
N SER A 3 22.92 31.37 55.17
CA SER A 3 21.91 32.35 55.59
C SER A 3 21.86 33.59 54.70
N THR A 4 21.15 33.46 53.57
CA THR A 4 20.53 34.48 52.69
C THR A 4 19.86 33.67 51.57
N ALA A 5 18.55 33.65 51.30
CA ALA A 5 17.52 34.62 51.57
C ALA A 5 16.14 33.92 51.64
N ILE A 6 15.51 34.07 52.79
CA ILE A 6 14.06 34.22 52.93
C ILE A 6 13.73 35.65 52.46
N LEU A 7 12.50 35.88 51.97
CA LEU A 7 11.84 37.18 51.81
C LEU A 7 12.17 38.04 50.56
N ARG A 8 11.34 37.91 49.52
CA ARG A 8 10.57 39.01 48.86
C ARG A 8 9.32 38.35 48.26
N LEU A 9 8.19 38.31 48.97
CA LEU A 9 7.24 39.41 49.22
C LEU A 9 6.62 39.96 47.91
N THR A 10 5.34 39.59 47.72
CA THR A 10 4.22 40.37 47.18
C THR A 10 4.26 40.88 45.74
N LEU A 11 3.28 40.47 44.91
CA LEU A 11 2.21 41.37 44.45
C LEU A 11 1.13 40.66 43.59
N PHE A 12 -0.15 40.89 43.95
CA PHE A 12 -1.41 40.74 43.19
C PHE A 12 -1.85 39.34 42.73
N ALA A 13 -3.08 38.84 42.95
CA ALA A 13 -4.31 39.32 43.59
C ALA A 13 -5.17 38.04 43.85
N LEU A 14 -5.76 37.76 45.01
CA LEU A 14 -6.92 38.40 45.68
C LEU A 14 -8.23 38.36 44.84
N LEU A 15 -9.08 37.34 45.10
CA LEU A 15 -10.52 37.39 45.44
C LEU A 15 -11.09 35.95 45.33
N THR A 16 -11.32 35.13 46.36
CA THR A 16 -12.36 35.11 47.42
C THR A 16 -13.82 35.29 47.00
N ILE A 17 -14.65 34.27 47.36
CA ILE A 17 -16.00 34.37 48.00
C ILE A 17 -17.17 34.69 47.03
N VAL A 18 -18.41 34.16 47.07
CA VAL A 18 -19.24 33.21 47.86
C VAL A 18 -20.66 33.23 47.22
N PHE A 19 -21.40 32.11 47.25
CA PHE A 19 -22.89 31.96 47.19
C PHE A 19 -23.63 32.61 45.98
N VAL A 20 -24.80 32.18 45.50
CA VAL A 20 -26.07 31.90 46.18
C VAL A 20 -26.93 31.02 45.26
N SER A 21 -27.53 29.99 45.85
CA SER A 21 -28.72 29.27 45.40
C SER A 21 -29.98 30.14 45.44
N GLY A 22 -30.84 30.07 44.43
CA GLY A 22 -32.29 30.24 44.65
C GLY A 22 -33.06 31.10 43.65
N LEU A 23 -34.02 30.43 43.01
CA LEU A 23 -35.44 30.79 42.95
C LEU A 23 -35.86 32.12 42.25
N ILE A 24 -36.63 32.00 41.17
CA ILE A 24 -38.06 32.36 41.06
C ILE A 24 -38.43 32.53 39.58
N ALA A 25 -39.50 31.81 39.20
CA ALA A 25 -40.25 31.98 37.97
C ALA A 25 -40.98 33.34 37.94
N TYR A 26 -41.00 34.04 36.81
CA TYR A 26 -42.22 34.69 36.29
C TYR A 26 -42.02 35.31 34.89
N SER A 27 -43.01 35.05 34.01
CA SER A 27 -43.55 35.95 32.99
C SER A 27 -42.85 36.19 31.63
N ASN A 28 -43.42 35.49 30.64
CA ASN A 28 -44.23 36.06 29.53
C ASN A 28 -43.55 36.45 28.20
N SER A 29 -43.78 35.59 27.20
CA SER A 29 -44.35 35.91 25.87
C SER A 29 -43.82 37.13 25.10
N ARG A 30 -42.99 36.89 24.09
CA ARG A 30 -43.30 37.05 22.65
C ARG A 30 -42.05 36.78 21.81
N GLY A 31 -42.25 36.11 20.68
CA GLY A 31 -41.19 35.40 19.97
C GLY A 31 -40.40 36.18 18.93
N HIS A 32 -39.29 35.57 18.54
CA HIS A 32 -38.73 35.52 17.20
C HIS A 32 -37.73 34.36 17.13
N GLN A 33 -37.78 33.60 16.02
CA GLN A 33 -37.03 32.36 15.78
C GLN A 33 -35.51 32.60 15.77
N PRO A 34 -34.68 31.67 16.29
CA PRO A 34 -33.28 31.55 15.91
C PRO A 34 -33.14 30.58 14.72
N GLU A 35 -32.34 30.95 13.74
CA GLU A 35 -31.84 30.05 12.68
C GLU A 35 -31.06 28.89 13.33
N THR A 36 -31.48 27.65 13.07
CA THR A 36 -30.86 26.45 13.60
C THR A 36 -29.72 25.99 12.71
N SER A 37 -28.52 25.92 13.28
CA SER A 37 -27.44 25.06 12.80
C SER A 37 -27.81 23.61 13.16
N ASP A 38 -28.20 22.82 12.17
CA ASP A 38 -28.62 21.43 12.40
C ASP A 38 -27.40 20.55 12.70
N ILE A 39 -27.16 20.30 13.98
CA ILE A 39 -26.43 19.13 14.46
C ILE A 39 -27.47 18.02 14.63
N VAL A 40 -27.48 17.06 13.72
CA VAL A 40 -28.29 15.85 13.88
C VAL A 40 -27.53 14.86 14.74
N THR A 41 -27.92 14.73 16.00
CA THR A 41 -27.53 13.61 16.86
C THR A 41 -28.41 12.40 16.53
N ALA A 42 -27.78 11.23 16.40
CA ALA A 42 -28.42 9.97 16.03
C ALA A 42 -29.31 9.42 17.16
N GLU A 43 -30.51 9.97 17.32
CA GLU A 43 -31.59 9.38 18.12
C GLU A 43 -32.92 9.61 17.39
N ASP A 44 -33.05 9.12 16.17
CA ASP A 44 -34.38 8.77 15.66
C ASP A 44 -34.26 7.74 14.54
N LEU A 45 -34.67 6.52 14.84
CA LEU A 45 -35.23 5.47 13.97
C LEU A 45 -35.10 4.13 14.73
N GLY A 46 -36.24 3.63 15.19
CA GLY A 46 -36.33 2.42 16.01
C GLY A 46 -35.73 1.19 15.33
N ALA A 47 -34.91 0.45 16.09
CA ALA A 47 -34.36 -0.83 15.69
C ALA A 47 -34.86 -1.93 16.63
N SER A 48 -35.62 -2.89 16.07
CA SER A 48 -35.71 -4.23 16.63
C SER A 48 -35.30 -5.25 15.58
N VAL A 49 -34.07 -5.75 15.64
CA VAL A 49 -33.69 -7.09 15.18
C VAL A 49 -32.51 -7.57 16.03
N ALA A 50 -32.59 -8.80 16.54
CA ALA A 50 -31.50 -9.51 17.17
C ALA A 50 -30.56 -10.09 16.09
N GLY A 51 -29.28 -9.72 16.16
CA GLY A 51 -28.17 -10.19 15.31
C GLY A 51 -26.97 -9.29 15.61
N SER A 52 -25.85 -9.86 16.07
CA SER A 52 -24.85 -9.17 16.92
C SER A 52 -23.82 -8.28 16.21
N ASP A 53 -23.96 -8.06 14.90
CA ASP A 53 -23.06 -7.18 14.14
C ASP A 53 -23.87 -6.02 13.54
N ARG A 54 -23.46 -4.78 13.84
CA ARG A 54 -24.06 -3.56 13.28
C ARG A 54 -23.07 -2.89 12.35
N ALA A 55 -23.47 -2.72 11.09
CA ALA A 55 -22.70 -1.95 10.11
C ALA A 55 -22.93 -0.46 10.32
N ARG A 56 -21.85 0.32 10.45
CA ARG A 56 -21.88 1.79 10.38
C ARG A 56 -21.35 2.21 9.03
N LYS A 57 -22.04 3.14 8.38
CA LYS A 57 -21.66 3.64 7.05
C LYS A 57 -21.46 5.13 7.09
N TYR A 58 -20.31 5.58 6.59
CA TYR A 58 -20.01 6.98 6.32
C TYR A 58 -19.85 7.18 4.83
N GLU A 59 -20.46 8.22 4.28
CA GLU A 59 -20.33 8.56 2.87
C GLU A 59 -20.10 10.06 2.74
N ARG A 60 -19.11 10.45 1.93
CA ARG A 60 -18.76 11.84 1.63
C ARG A 60 -18.35 11.99 0.18
N ASN A 61 -18.78 13.11 -0.42
CA ASN A 61 -18.41 13.53 -1.76
C ASN A 61 -17.62 14.84 -1.67
N PHE A 62 -16.53 14.93 -2.43
CA PHE A 62 -15.67 16.11 -2.50
C PHE A 62 -15.56 16.56 -3.95
N ALA A 63 -15.94 17.79 -4.24
CA ALA A 63 -15.74 18.36 -5.57
C ALA A 63 -14.25 18.56 -5.83
N VAL A 64 -13.77 18.07 -6.97
CA VAL A 64 -12.35 18.08 -7.34
C VAL A 64 -12.17 18.44 -8.82
N LYS A 65 -10.91 18.55 -9.25
CA LYS A 65 -10.51 18.61 -10.65
C LYS A 65 -9.63 17.41 -10.98
N ASP A 66 -9.50 17.09 -12.25
CA ASP A 66 -8.46 16.18 -12.76
C ASP A 66 -7.06 16.56 -12.25
N GLY A 67 -6.21 15.56 -12.02
CA GLY A 67 -4.86 15.73 -11.49
C GLY A 67 -4.85 15.97 -9.97
N GLY A 68 -5.81 15.39 -9.24
CA GLY A 68 -5.87 15.48 -7.77
C GLY A 68 -5.16 14.33 -7.09
N HIS A 69 -5.26 14.31 -5.76
CA HIS A 69 -4.61 13.32 -4.91
C HIS A 69 -5.58 12.81 -3.85
N VAL A 70 -5.73 11.50 -3.73
CA VAL A 70 -6.47 10.87 -2.63
C VAL A 70 -5.51 10.26 -1.63
N VAL A 71 -5.72 10.55 -0.34
CA VAL A 71 -4.93 10.05 0.78
C VAL A 71 -5.81 9.24 1.72
N VAL A 72 -5.43 7.99 1.95
CA VAL A 72 -6.07 7.08 2.91
C VAL A 72 -5.05 6.73 3.99
N GLU A 73 -5.35 7.07 5.24
CA GLU A 73 -4.57 6.66 6.41
C GLU A 73 -5.47 5.87 7.36
N ALA A 74 -5.24 4.58 7.52
CA ALA A 74 -6.10 3.71 8.32
C ALA A 74 -5.31 2.84 9.31
N ASP A 75 -5.79 2.69 10.54
CA ASP A 75 -5.23 1.70 11.48
C ASP A 75 -5.55 0.26 11.03
N ALA A 76 -6.63 0.07 10.30
CA ALA A 76 -7.07 -1.20 9.74
C ALA A 76 -8.14 -0.94 8.68
N GLY A 77 -8.18 -1.81 7.67
CA GLY A 77 -9.28 -1.92 6.74
C GLY A 77 -8.82 -2.21 5.32
N GLU A 78 -9.71 -2.85 4.57
CA GLU A 78 -9.55 -3.03 3.13
C GLU A 78 -9.79 -1.71 2.41
N VAL A 79 -8.98 -1.40 1.41
CA VAL A 79 -9.08 -0.17 0.63
C VAL A 79 -9.17 -0.50 -0.84
N THR A 80 -10.28 -0.12 -1.47
CA THR A 80 -10.45 -0.22 -2.93
C THR A 80 -10.56 1.18 -3.53
N ILE A 81 -9.75 1.45 -4.56
CA ILE A 81 -9.77 2.71 -5.32
C ILE A 81 -9.97 2.42 -6.81
N GLU A 82 -11.06 2.95 -7.37
CA GLU A 82 -11.38 2.82 -8.79
C GLU A 82 -11.79 4.17 -9.41
N PRO A 83 -11.57 4.38 -10.71
CA PRO A 83 -11.99 5.60 -11.37
C PRO A 83 -13.51 5.60 -11.62
N TRP A 84 -14.07 6.78 -11.78
CA TRP A 84 -15.44 6.99 -12.25
C TRP A 84 -15.57 8.24 -13.12
N ASP A 85 -16.71 8.38 -13.79
CA ASP A 85 -16.96 9.47 -14.74
C ASP A 85 -17.60 10.71 -14.07
N LYS A 86 -17.06 11.14 -12.91
CA LYS A 86 -17.50 12.34 -12.18
C LYS A 86 -16.31 13.17 -11.71
N GLN A 87 -16.46 14.49 -11.68
CA GLN A 87 -15.47 15.45 -11.16
C GLN A 87 -15.57 15.59 -9.63
N GLU A 88 -15.65 14.46 -8.95
CA GLU A 88 -15.81 14.35 -7.51
C GLU A 88 -14.98 13.17 -7.01
N VAL A 89 -14.57 13.18 -5.75
CA VAL A 89 -14.12 11.97 -5.05
C VAL A 89 -15.24 11.53 -4.12
N ASN A 90 -15.74 10.29 -4.28
CA ASN A 90 -16.62 9.65 -3.31
C ASN A 90 -15.79 8.75 -2.41
N ILE A 91 -16.03 8.86 -1.10
CA ILE A 91 -15.45 7.97 -0.11
C ILE A 91 -16.59 7.39 0.70
N THR A 92 -16.70 6.07 0.63
CA THR A 92 -17.58 5.26 1.47
C THR A 92 -16.74 4.47 2.45
N VAL A 93 -17.09 4.54 3.73
CA VAL A 93 -16.45 3.76 4.80
C VAL A 93 -17.50 2.95 5.52
N GLU A 94 -17.37 1.62 5.47
CA GLU A 94 -18.25 0.68 6.16
C GLU A 94 -17.48 0.04 7.32
N ILE A 95 -18.03 0.09 8.52
CA ILE A 95 -17.44 -0.46 9.74
C ILE A 95 -18.38 -1.52 10.28
N ILE A 96 -17.92 -2.77 10.32
CA ILE A 96 -18.68 -3.93 10.75
C ILE A 96 -18.02 -4.50 12.00
N GLY A 97 -18.82 -4.83 13.01
CA GLY A 97 -18.38 -5.45 14.25
C GLY A 97 -19.26 -5.07 15.43
N SER A 98 -18.94 -5.58 16.62
CA SER A 98 -19.68 -5.28 17.83
C SER A 98 -19.72 -3.77 18.15
N ASP A 99 -20.86 -3.29 18.69
CA ASP A 99 -21.07 -1.86 19.03
C ASP A 99 -19.88 -1.30 19.82
N SER A 100 -19.42 -2.03 20.85
CA SER A 100 -18.34 -1.57 21.72
C SER A 100 -16.99 -1.28 21.02
N ARG A 101 -16.77 -1.80 19.80
CA ARG A 101 -15.58 -1.54 18.98
C ARG A 101 -15.89 -0.59 17.82
N SER A 102 -17.01 -0.77 17.14
CA SER A 102 -17.36 0.07 15.99
C SER A 102 -17.56 1.54 16.36
N GLU A 103 -17.99 1.89 17.60
CA GLU A 103 -18.01 3.31 18.05
C GLU A 103 -16.65 3.88 18.44
N LYS A 104 -15.65 3.02 18.68
CA LYS A 104 -14.30 3.48 19.02
C LYS A 104 -13.48 3.81 17.78
N TYR A 105 -13.87 3.26 16.63
CA TYR A 105 -13.25 3.58 15.35
C TYR A 105 -13.77 4.92 14.84
N LYS A 106 -12.87 5.88 14.73
CA LYS A 106 -13.19 7.24 14.27
C LYS A 106 -12.76 7.40 12.82
N VAL A 107 -13.66 7.95 12.02
CA VAL A 107 -13.41 8.30 10.63
C VAL A 107 -13.48 9.82 10.50
N GLU A 108 -12.41 10.42 10.01
CA GLU A 108 -12.30 11.86 9.76
C GLU A 108 -12.03 12.07 8.28
N PHE A 109 -12.72 13.05 7.69
CA PHE A 109 -12.52 13.43 6.29
C PHE A 109 -12.08 14.89 6.21
N SER A 110 -11.17 15.19 5.29
CA SER A 110 -10.75 16.56 5.01
C SER A 110 -10.44 16.73 3.53
N GLN A 111 -10.51 17.99 3.08
CA GLN A 111 -10.09 18.39 1.74
C GLN A 111 -9.28 19.67 1.85
N GLU A 112 -8.10 19.68 1.22
CA GLU A 112 -7.28 20.87 1.04
C GLU A 112 -6.96 21.03 -0.45
N GLY A 113 -7.55 22.05 -1.08
CA GLY A 113 -7.43 22.22 -2.52
C GLY A 113 -7.96 20.99 -3.30
N ASN A 114 -7.07 20.35 -4.07
CA ASN A 114 -7.38 19.16 -4.88
C ASN A 114 -6.97 17.84 -4.22
N THR A 115 -6.61 17.89 -2.93
CA THR A 115 -6.24 16.72 -2.13
C THR A 115 -7.40 16.37 -1.20
N VAL A 116 -7.86 15.13 -1.27
CA VAL A 116 -8.93 14.58 -0.43
C VAL A 116 -8.33 13.53 0.49
N LYS A 117 -8.56 13.65 1.79
CA LYS A 117 -7.99 12.75 2.80
C LYS A 117 -9.09 12.11 3.64
N VAL A 118 -8.95 10.81 3.89
CA VAL A 118 -9.71 10.06 4.90
C VAL A 118 -8.75 9.43 5.90
N THR A 119 -9.05 9.59 7.18
CA THR A 119 -8.29 9.00 8.28
C THR A 119 -9.20 8.12 9.14
N GLY A 120 -8.83 6.86 9.33
CA GLY A 120 -9.52 5.91 10.18
C GLY A 120 -8.64 5.42 11.32
N SER A 121 -9.07 5.60 12.58
CA SER A 121 -8.24 5.17 13.72
C SER A 121 -9.03 4.70 14.93
N LEU A 122 -8.44 3.74 15.66
CA LEU A 122 -8.83 3.36 17.01
C LEU A 122 -8.13 4.31 17.98
N GLY A 123 -8.79 5.42 18.35
CA GLY A 123 -8.16 6.60 18.97
C GLY A 123 -7.03 6.37 20.01
N LYS A 124 -6.05 7.29 19.98
CA LYS A 124 -4.77 7.56 20.73
C LYS A 124 -4.28 6.73 21.94
N LYS A 125 -4.94 5.68 22.43
CA LYS A 125 -4.43 4.87 23.55
C LYS A 125 -4.39 3.39 23.18
N LYS A 126 -3.38 3.00 22.40
CA LYS A 126 -2.49 1.82 22.58
C LYS A 126 -1.92 1.35 21.23
N PHE A 127 -0.82 1.97 20.80
CA PHE A 127 0.03 1.54 19.67
C PHE A 127 0.73 0.17 19.87
N PHE A 128 0.43 -0.58 20.93
CA PHE A 128 1.16 -1.80 21.32
C PHE A 128 0.26 -3.02 21.60
N ASN A 129 -1.04 -2.95 21.28
CA ASN A 129 -1.99 -4.05 21.49
C ASN A 129 -2.78 -4.31 20.18
N TRP A 130 -2.15 -4.99 19.22
CA TRP A 130 -2.76 -5.47 17.97
C TRP A 130 -3.84 -6.53 18.25
N ASN A 131 -5.01 -6.11 18.71
CA ASN A 131 -6.20 -6.95 18.67
C ASN A 131 -7.37 -6.14 18.09
N VAL A 132 -7.34 -6.01 16.77
CA VAL A 132 -8.44 -5.50 15.94
C VAL A 132 -9.69 -6.40 16.04
N GLY A 133 -9.54 -7.65 16.49
CA GLY A 133 -10.64 -8.51 16.88
C GLY A 133 -11.65 -8.77 15.76
N ASP A 134 -12.93 -8.54 16.03
CA ASP A 134 -14.09 -8.67 15.13
C ASP A 134 -14.36 -7.41 14.29
N LEU A 135 -13.45 -6.44 14.28
CA LEU A 135 -13.66 -5.19 13.55
C LEU A 135 -13.19 -5.33 12.09
N GLU A 136 -14.14 -5.24 11.18
CA GLU A 136 -13.91 -5.14 9.74
C GLU A 136 -14.21 -3.71 9.29
N VAL A 137 -13.29 -3.13 8.51
CA VAL A 137 -13.44 -1.78 7.97
C VAL A 137 -13.16 -1.83 6.48
N ILE A 138 -14.08 -1.31 5.69
CA ILE A 138 -14.01 -1.33 4.23
C ILE A 138 -14.07 0.11 3.73
N TYR A 139 -13.05 0.53 3.00
CA TYR A 139 -12.96 1.80 2.31
C TYR A 139 -13.19 1.59 0.82
N THR A 140 -14.26 2.16 0.28
CA THR A 140 -14.51 2.22 -1.16
C THR A 140 -14.35 3.66 -1.60
N ILE A 141 -13.40 3.91 -2.49
CA ILE A 141 -13.09 5.24 -3.02
C ILE A 141 -13.30 5.24 -4.53
N ASN A 142 -14.10 6.18 -5.02
CA ASN A 142 -14.18 6.48 -6.45
C ASN A 142 -13.57 7.86 -6.73
N THR A 143 -12.69 7.92 -7.74
CA THR A 143 -11.95 9.15 -8.11
C THR A 143 -12.04 9.45 -9.60
N PRO A 144 -11.83 10.69 -10.07
CA PRO A 144 -11.55 10.91 -11.48
C PRO A 144 -10.32 10.12 -11.92
N ARG A 145 -10.28 9.66 -13.18
CA ARG A 145 -9.22 8.74 -13.66
C ARG A 145 -7.80 9.26 -13.42
N THR A 146 -7.56 10.55 -13.61
CA THR A 146 -6.23 11.14 -13.51
C THR A 146 -5.95 11.60 -12.07
N PHE A 147 -5.85 10.65 -11.14
CA PHE A 147 -5.59 10.92 -9.72
C PHE A 147 -4.36 10.17 -9.25
N ASP A 148 -3.60 10.80 -8.37
CA ASP A 148 -2.62 10.11 -7.53
C ASP A 148 -3.34 9.45 -6.34
N ALA A 149 -2.80 8.35 -5.83
CA ALA A 149 -3.29 7.70 -4.62
C ALA A 149 -2.16 7.37 -3.65
N SER A 150 -2.35 7.75 -2.38
CA SER A 150 -1.49 7.33 -1.28
C SER A 150 -2.32 6.61 -0.23
N VAL A 151 -2.05 5.32 -0.03
CA VAL A 151 -2.76 4.47 0.92
C VAL A 151 -1.77 3.93 1.93
N ASN A 152 -2.03 4.18 3.20
CA ASN A 152 -1.27 3.62 4.31
C ASN A 152 -2.24 2.96 5.27
N THR A 153 -2.12 1.63 5.45
CA THR A 153 -2.90 0.88 6.44
C THR A 153 -2.02 -0.06 7.26
N SER A 154 -2.40 -0.37 8.51
CA SER A 154 -1.67 -1.40 9.27
C SER A 154 -2.17 -2.82 8.95
N GLY A 155 -3.30 -2.96 8.26
CA GLY A 155 -3.85 -4.26 7.86
C GLY A 155 -5.08 -4.13 6.97
N GLY A 156 -5.45 -5.22 6.32
CA GLY A 156 -6.41 -5.22 5.22
C GLY A 156 -5.72 -5.03 3.86
N ASP A 157 -6.41 -5.49 2.83
CA ASP A 157 -5.91 -5.51 1.46
C ASP A 157 -6.07 -4.13 0.82
N ILE A 158 -5.15 -3.79 -0.09
CA ILE A 158 -5.23 -2.57 -0.88
C ILE A 158 -5.36 -2.97 -2.34
N SER A 159 -6.39 -2.46 -3.01
CA SER A 159 -6.64 -2.66 -4.43
C SER A 159 -6.82 -1.32 -5.13
N VAL A 160 -6.01 -1.08 -6.16
CA VAL A 160 -6.13 0.09 -7.03
C VAL A 160 -6.23 -0.37 -8.48
N LYS A 161 -7.27 0.08 -9.18
CA LYS A 161 -7.52 -0.35 -10.57
C LYS A 161 -7.83 0.82 -11.49
N GLY A 162 -7.13 0.94 -12.61
CA GLY A 162 -7.54 1.79 -13.73
C GLY A 162 -7.22 3.28 -13.62
N LEU A 163 -6.41 3.70 -12.65
CA LEU A 163 -6.02 5.10 -12.45
C LEU A 163 -4.85 5.52 -13.35
N ALA A 164 -4.75 6.83 -13.61
CA ALA A 164 -3.66 7.47 -14.33
C ALA A 164 -2.98 8.52 -13.41
N GLY A 165 -1.99 8.08 -12.64
CA GLY A 165 -1.27 8.88 -11.66
C GLY A 165 -0.24 8.04 -10.91
N ARG A 166 0.45 8.64 -9.95
CA ARG A 166 1.37 7.95 -9.04
C ARG A 166 0.60 7.21 -7.95
N MET A 167 0.95 5.94 -7.75
CA MET A 167 0.37 5.10 -6.70
C MET A 167 1.43 4.79 -5.64
N GLU A 168 1.09 5.01 -4.37
CA GLU A 168 1.90 4.66 -3.21
C GLU A 168 1.04 3.88 -2.22
N LEU A 169 1.22 2.56 -2.16
CA LEU A 169 0.31 1.62 -1.52
C LEU A 169 1.06 0.80 -0.48
N ASN A 170 0.80 1.08 0.80
CA ASN A 170 1.51 0.48 1.92
C ASN A 170 0.52 -0.17 2.89
N THR A 171 0.70 -1.48 3.14
CA THR A 171 0.02 -2.19 4.24
C THR A 171 1.06 -2.93 5.09
N SER A 172 0.70 -3.44 6.27
CA SER A 172 1.59 -4.35 7.01
C SER A 172 1.18 -5.81 6.85
N GLY A 173 -0.11 -6.10 6.77
CA GLY A 173 -0.62 -7.48 6.82
C GLY A 173 -1.31 -7.98 5.55
N GLY A 174 -1.99 -7.10 4.81
CA GLY A 174 -2.79 -7.50 3.65
C GLY A 174 -2.00 -7.62 2.36
N ASN A 175 -2.70 -8.04 1.32
CA ASN A 175 -2.22 -8.03 -0.05
C ASN A 175 -2.26 -6.61 -0.63
N VAL A 176 -1.38 -6.33 -1.58
CA VAL A 176 -1.37 -5.04 -2.28
C VAL A 176 -1.39 -5.28 -3.78
N THR A 177 -2.44 -4.78 -4.43
CA THR A 177 -2.67 -4.97 -5.87
C THR A 177 -2.82 -3.64 -6.58
N ALA A 178 -2.10 -3.49 -7.69
CA ALA A 178 -2.31 -2.42 -8.67
C ALA A 178 -2.54 -3.02 -10.07
N GLU A 179 -3.65 -2.65 -10.72
CA GLU A 179 -4.04 -3.16 -12.03
C GLU A 179 -4.36 -2.02 -13.01
N SER A 180 -3.88 -2.11 -14.26
CA SER A 180 -4.23 -1.18 -15.34
C SER A 180 -3.92 0.28 -15.01
N VAL A 181 -2.75 0.55 -14.41
CA VAL A 181 -2.32 1.89 -13.99
C VAL A 181 -1.43 2.54 -15.04
N THR A 182 -1.66 3.82 -15.32
CA THR A 182 -0.74 4.67 -16.09
C THR A 182 -0.02 5.63 -15.15
N GLY A 183 1.25 5.37 -14.86
CA GLY A 183 2.03 6.09 -13.87
C GLY A 183 2.91 5.15 -13.05
N ASN A 184 3.75 5.72 -12.18
CA ASN A 184 4.65 4.94 -11.35
C ASN A 184 3.90 4.35 -10.15
N VAL A 185 4.24 3.11 -9.79
CA VAL A 185 3.56 2.35 -8.74
C VAL A 185 4.58 1.85 -7.72
N ASP A 186 4.32 2.15 -6.45
CA ASP A 186 5.03 1.66 -5.28
C ASP A 186 4.06 0.83 -4.44
N LEU A 187 4.33 -0.47 -4.29
CA LEU A 187 3.54 -1.41 -3.51
C LEU A 187 4.41 -2.06 -2.44
N THR A 188 4.06 -1.87 -1.18
CA THR A 188 4.80 -2.44 -0.05
C THR A 188 3.87 -3.12 0.95
N THR A 189 4.20 -4.34 1.35
CA THR A 189 3.60 -5.02 2.51
C THR A 189 4.65 -5.74 3.36
N SER A 190 4.25 -6.27 4.51
CA SER A 190 5.14 -7.16 5.29
C SER A 190 4.67 -8.61 5.24
N GLY A 191 3.36 -8.85 5.36
CA GLY A 191 2.79 -10.20 5.45
C GLY A 191 2.25 -10.76 4.14
N GLY A 192 1.49 -9.94 3.39
CA GLY A 192 0.75 -10.40 2.22
C GLY A 192 1.55 -10.45 0.92
N ASP A 193 0.84 -10.80 -0.15
CA ASP A 193 1.37 -10.84 -1.50
C ASP A 193 1.30 -9.45 -2.15
N VAL A 194 2.18 -9.21 -3.13
CA VAL A 194 2.21 -7.98 -3.90
C VAL A 194 2.01 -8.30 -5.37
N GLU A 195 1.01 -7.69 -6.00
CA GLU A 195 0.69 -7.88 -7.41
C GLU A 195 0.62 -6.55 -8.17
N ALA A 196 1.38 -6.45 -9.26
CA ALA A 196 1.31 -5.34 -10.20
C ALA A 196 1.03 -5.89 -11.61
N ASN A 197 -0.09 -5.50 -12.22
CA ASN A 197 -0.52 -6.01 -13.52
C ASN A 197 -0.87 -4.88 -14.49
N THR A 198 -0.33 -4.92 -15.71
CA THR A 198 -0.63 -3.96 -16.78
C THR A 198 -0.32 -2.53 -16.34
N ILE A 199 0.97 -2.23 -16.15
CA ILE A 199 1.44 -0.92 -15.67
C ILE A 199 2.21 -0.20 -16.77
N THR A 200 1.73 1.00 -17.12
CA THR A 200 2.47 1.93 -17.98
C THR A 200 3.27 2.91 -17.12
N GLY A 201 4.42 2.48 -16.64
CA GLY A 201 5.28 3.23 -15.71
C GLY A 201 6.29 2.33 -15.01
N ASP A 202 7.07 2.89 -14.09
CA ASP A 202 8.00 2.13 -13.25
C ASP A 202 7.24 1.44 -12.09
N VAL A 203 7.68 0.25 -11.70
CA VAL A 203 7.12 -0.54 -10.59
C VAL A 203 8.18 -0.83 -9.55
N PHE A 204 7.86 -0.50 -8.30
CA PHE A 204 8.55 -0.97 -7.11
C PHE A 204 7.59 -1.83 -6.28
N ALA A 205 7.96 -3.08 -6.03
CA ALA A 205 7.13 -4.06 -5.33
C ALA A 205 7.97 -4.77 -4.25
N GLU A 206 7.54 -4.70 -2.99
CA GLU A 206 8.27 -5.29 -1.87
C GLU A 206 7.34 -5.94 -0.84
N THR A 207 7.70 -7.15 -0.41
CA THR A 207 7.10 -7.79 0.77
C THR A 207 8.16 -8.49 1.62
N SER A 208 7.81 -8.89 2.85
CA SER A 208 8.71 -9.73 3.65
C SER A 208 8.30 -11.20 3.60
N GLY A 209 7.01 -11.49 3.75
CA GLY A 209 6.49 -12.86 3.85
C GLY A 209 5.95 -13.44 2.55
N GLY A 210 5.19 -12.65 1.79
CA GLY A 210 4.44 -13.12 0.64
C GLY A 210 5.23 -13.22 -0.66
N ASP A 211 4.53 -13.61 -1.71
CA ASP A 211 5.01 -13.65 -3.09
C ASP A 211 4.91 -12.26 -3.74
N VAL A 212 5.80 -12.00 -4.70
CA VAL A 212 5.75 -10.79 -5.54
C VAL A 212 5.52 -11.20 -6.98
N ARG A 213 4.43 -10.71 -7.57
CA ARG A 213 4.07 -10.94 -8.97
C ARG A 213 3.98 -9.61 -9.72
N VAL A 214 4.77 -9.47 -10.78
CA VAL A 214 4.76 -8.29 -11.65
C VAL A 214 4.57 -8.76 -13.10
N GLU A 215 3.56 -8.23 -13.78
CA GLU A 215 3.19 -8.66 -15.12
C GLU A 215 2.82 -7.48 -16.03
N SER A 216 3.29 -7.50 -17.28
CA SER A 216 2.95 -6.50 -18.30
C SER A 216 3.32 -5.07 -17.91
N VAL A 217 4.63 -4.80 -17.74
CA VAL A 217 5.14 -3.50 -17.30
C VAL A 217 6.05 -2.85 -18.34
N THR A 218 5.71 -1.65 -18.80
CA THR A 218 6.48 -0.94 -19.84
C THR A 218 7.72 -0.21 -19.30
N GLY A 219 7.73 0.10 -17.99
CA GLY A 219 8.85 0.74 -17.31
C GLY A 219 9.81 -0.24 -16.64
N ASN A 220 10.63 0.27 -15.72
CA ASN A 220 11.56 -0.54 -14.95
C ASN A 220 10.84 -1.25 -13.79
N VAL A 221 11.31 -2.45 -13.44
CA VAL A 221 10.76 -3.26 -12.36
C VAL A 221 11.82 -3.50 -11.30
N LYS A 222 11.49 -3.22 -10.04
CA LYS A 222 12.21 -3.69 -8.85
C LYS A 222 11.25 -4.47 -7.95
N ALA A 223 11.48 -5.78 -7.80
CA ALA A 223 10.57 -6.69 -7.10
C ALA A 223 11.32 -7.57 -6.08
N ASN A 224 11.04 -7.46 -4.78
CA ASN A 224 11.77 -8.20 -3.75
C ASN A 224 10.86 -8.82 -2.68
N THR A 225 11.26 -9.99 -2.19
CA THR A 225 10.68 -10.58 -0.98
C THR A 225 11.75 -11.21 -0.10
N SER A 226 11.43 -11.54 1.16
CA SER A 226 12.36 -12.34 1.99
C SER A 226 11.97 -13.82 1.97
N GLY A 227 10.69 -14.13 2.13
CA GLY A 227 10.19 -15.51 2.27
C GLY A 227 9.63 -16.12 0.99
N GLY A 228 8.90 -15.34 0.19
CA GLY A 228 8.16 -15.83 -0.96
C GLY A 228 8.98 -15.93 -2.25
N ASN A 229 8.27 -16.20 -3.33
CA ASN A 229 8.77 -16.25 -4.69
C ASN A 229 8.66 -14.87 -5.37
N VAL A 230 9.53 -14.63 -6.34
CA VAL A 230 9.44 -13.46 -7.24
C VAL A 230 9.11 -13.95 -8.63
N SER A 231 8.04 -13.43 -9.23
CA SER A 231 7.65 -13.73 -10.61
C SER A 231 7.49 -12.44 -11.39
N ILE A 232 8.27 -12.27 -12.46
CA ILE A 232 8.25 -11.09 -13.32
C ILE A 232 8.04 -11.53 -14.77
N LEU A 233 6.95 -11.09 -15.39
CA LEU A 233 6.54 -11.50 -16.73
C LEU A 233 6.31 -10.28 -17.63
N ASP A 234 6.75 -10.38 -18.88
CA ASP A 234 6.46 -9.42 -19.95
C ASP A 234 6.72 -7.96 -19.57
N THR A 235 8.00 -7.61 -19.45
CA THR A 235 8.43 -6.24 -19.16
C THR A 235 9.43 -5.72 -20.20
N ASP A 236 9.42 -4.41 -20.43
CA ASP A 236 10.23 -3.74 -21.45
C ASP A 236 11.46 -3.00 -20.87
N GLY A 237 11.44 -2.72 -19.56
CA GLY A 237 12.47 -1.95 -18.87
C GLY A 237 13.67 -2.77 -18.39
N THR A 238 14.36 -2.25 -17.37
CA THR A 238 15.30 -3.06 -16.58
C THR A 238 14.57 -3.84 -15.51
N VAL A 239 15.01 -5.06 -15.25
CA VAL A 239 14.47 -5.94 -14.22
C VAL A 239 15.49 -6.12 -13.12
N LYS A 240 15.08 -5.80 -11.89
CA LYS A 240 15.79 -6.17 -10.67
C LYS A 240 14.86 -6.94 -9.75
N GLY A 241 15.31 -8.06 -9.22
CA GLY A 241 14.51 -8.71 -8.20
C GLY A 241 15.20 -9.86 -7.50
N GLY A 242 14.75 -10.14 -6.30
CA GLY A 242 15.34 -11.22 -5.53
C GLY A 242 14.55 -11.63 -4.32
N THR A 243 14.94 -12.79 -3.79
CA THR A 243 14.37 -13.35 -2.57
C THR A 243 15.42 -14.04 -1.72
N SER A 244 15.21 -14.13 -0.41
CA SER A 244 16.11 -14.91 0.43
C SER A 244 15.73 -16.40 0.43
N GLY A 245 14.44 -16.71 0.50
CA GLY A 245 13.94 -18.07 0.71
C GLY A 245 13.35 -18.77 -0.52
N GLY A 246 12.80 -18.01 -1.47
CA GLY A 246 12.01 -18.56 -2.58
C GLY A 246 12.74 -18.65 -3.92
N ASP A 247 11.98 -19.04 -4.94
CA ASP A 247 12.43 -19.06 -6.33
C ASP A 247 12.25 -17.70 -7.00
N VAL A 248 13.07 -17.43 -8.02
CA VAL A 248 12.89 -16.29 -8.92
C VAL A 248 12.56 -16.81 -10.32
N ARG A 249 11.44 -16.37 -10.88
CA ARG A 249 10.99 -16.72 -12.24
C ARG A 249 10.82 -15.46 -13.08
N ILE A 250 11.59 -15.37 -14.16
CA ILE A 250 11.56 -14.26 -15.10
C ILE A 250 11.14 -14.81 -16.46
N SER A 251 10.13 -14.22 -17.11
CA SER A 251 9.71 -14.61 -18.45
C SER A 251 9.58 -13.38 -19.35
N LEU A 252 10.44 -13.31 -20.37
CA LEU A 252 10.61 -12.13 -21.19
C LEU A 252 10.33 -12.45 -22.65
N ARG A 253 9.18 -11.99 -23.12
CA ARG A 253 8.79 -12.05 -24.54
C ARG A 253 9.28 -10.83 -25.35
N ASN A 254 9.68 -9.77 -24.66
CA ASN A 254 10.19 -8.53 -25.24
C ASN A 254 11.70 -8.38 -25.01
N ASP A 255 12.33 -7.51 -25.79
CA ASP A 255 13.73 -7.15 -25.58
C ASP A 255 13.83 -6.27 -24.32
N VAL A 256 14.38 -6.83 -23.23
CA VAL A 256 14.62 -6.09 -21.98
C VAL A 256 15.90 -5.29 -22.04
N LYS A 257 15.98 -4.21 -21.25
CA LYS A 257 17.19 -3.38 -21.12
C LYS A 257 18.25 -3.97 -20.21
N GLY A 258 17.90 -4.98 -19.42
CA GLY A 258 18.81 -5.73 -18.57
C GLY A 258 18.08 -6.45 -17.44
N VAL A 259 18.66 -7.54 -16.96
CA VAL A 259 18.13 -8.36 -15.87
C VAL A 259 19.22 -8.56 -14.83
N ASP A 260 18.88 -8.35 -13.56
CA ASP A 260 19.75 -8.61 -12.42
C ASP A 260 18.90 -9.24 -11.32
N VAL A 261 19.05 -10.56 -11.16
CA VAL A 261 18.22 -11.33 -10.22
C VAL A 261 19.05 -12.22 -9.32
N GLU A 262 18.60 -12.36 -8.07
CA GLU A 262 19.30 -13.15 -7.07
C GLU A 262 18.37 -13.90 -6.13
N THR A 263 18.82 -15.06 -5.64
CA THR A 263 18.20 -15.71 -4.48
C THR A 263 19.23 -16.39 -3.59
N SER A 264 18.95 -16.55 -2.30
CA SER A 264 19.86 -17.33 -1.43
C SER A 264 19.48 -18.80 -1.39
N GLY A 265 18.21 -19.12 -1.14
CA GLY A 265 17.74 -20.48 -0.89
C GLY A 265 17.11 -21.21 -2.09
N GLY A 266 16.61 -20.48 -3.08
CA GLY A 266 15.83 -21.06 -4.18
C GLY A 266 16.59 -21.15 -5.50
N SER A 267 15.84 -21.53 -6.53
CA SER A 267 16.34 -21.62 -7.92
C SER A 267 15.92 -20.39 -8.72
N ILE A 268 16.66 -20.12 -9.79
CA ILE A 268 16.36 -19.05 -10.74
C ILE A 268 16.02 -19.67 -12.09
N GLU A 269 14.86 -19.30 -12.63
CA GLU A 269 14.49 -19.62 -14.00
C GLU A 269 14.31 -18.34 -14.80
N ILE A 270 15.04 -18.21 -15.91
CA ILE A 270 14.94 -17.10 -16.86
C ILE A 270 14.52 -17.65 -18.21
N ALA A 271 13.27 -17.39 -18.59
CA ALA A 271 12.72 -17.67 -19.89
C ALA A 271 12.92 -16.49 -20.84
N LEU A 272 13.62 -16.72 -21.95
CA LEU A 272 13.95 -15.70 -22.95
C LEU A 272 13.38 -16.08 -24.31
N LYS A 273 12.91 -15.08 -25.06
CA LYS A 273 12.49 -15.27 -26.46
C LYS A 273 13.62 -15.85 -27.32
N GLU A 274 13.28 -16.79 -28.20
CA GLU A 274 14.20 -17.30 -29.23
C GLU A 274 14.80 -16.16 -30.07
N GLY A 275 16.13 -16.18 -30.26
CA GLY A 275 16.85 -15.18 -31.06
C GLY A 275 17.28 -13.93 -30.30
N LEU A 276 16.90 -13.76 -29.02
CA LEU A 276 17.38 -12.66 -28.18
C LEU A 276 18.92 -12.70 -28.04
N GLY A 277 19.58 -11.55 -28.23
CA GLY A 277 21.00 -11.37 -27.95
C GLY A 277 21.24 -10.85 -26.54
N ALA A 278 22.09 -11.51 -25.76
CA ALA A 278 22.39 -11.12 -24.39
C ALA A 278 23.80 -11.51 -23.95
N ASP A 279 24.39 -10.70 -23.09
CA ASP A 279 25.57 -11.06 -22.31
C ASP A 279 25.09 -11.72 -21.00
N ILE A 280 25.52 -12.96 -20.75
CA ILE A 280 25.07 -13.78 -19.62
C ILE A 280 26.17 -13.88 -18.56
N GLU A 281 25.77 -13.64 -17.31
CA GLU A 281 26.56 -13.88 -16.10
C GLU A 281 25.69 -14.63 -15.10
N ALA A 282 25.81 -15.96 -15.06
CA ALA A 282 25.04 -16.81 -14.16
C ALA A 282 25.98 -17.61 -13.25
N GLU A 283 25.77 -17.50 -11.93
CA GLU A 283 26.63 -18.13 -10.93
C GLU A 283 25.80 -18.78 -9.80
N THR A 284 26.14 -20.02 -9.44
CA THR A 284 25.63 -20.68 -8.23
C THR A 284 26.74 -21.27 -7.38
N SER A 285 26.52 -21.38 -6.08
CA SER A 285 27.45 -22.07 -5.16
C SER A 285 27.09 -23.53 -4.91
N GLY A 286 25.80 -23.87 -4.93
CA GLY A 286 25.27 -25.16 -4.48
C GLY A 286 24.57 -26.00 -5.56
N GLY A 287 24.33 -25.45 -6.74
CA GLY A 287 23.60 -26.12 -7.84
C GLY A 287 24.36 -26.12 -9.17
N SER A 288 23.61 -26.29 -10.26
CA SER A 288 24.11 -26.19 -11.64
C SER A 288 23.57 -24.97 -12.37
N VAL A 289 24.26 -24.58 -13.44
CA VAL A 289 23.79 -23.58 -14.41
C VAL A 289 23.57 -24.26 -15.75
N ASP A 290 22.31 -24.32 -16.16
CA ASP A 290 21.87 -24.91 -17.42
C ASP A 290 21.31 -23.84 -18.36
N CYS A 291 21.63 -23.94 -19.65
CA CYS A 291 21.18 -22.99 -20.66
C CYS A 291 20.82 -23.70 -21.97
N ASP A 292 19.60 -23.47 -22.44
CA ASP A 292 19.08 -24.07 -23.69
C ASP A 292 19.64 -23.40 -24.96
N PHE A 293 20.28 -22.24 -24.81
CA PHE A 293 20.79 -21.45 -25.94
C PHE A 293 22.25 -21.83 -26.30
N PRO A 294 22.64 -21.76 -27.57
CA PRO A 294 24.05 -21.77 -27.94
C PRO A 294 24.79 -20.56 -27.35
N VAL A 295 25.73 -20.82 -26.43
CA VAL A 295 26.52 -19.77 -25.77
C VAL A 295 27.94 -19.74 -26.29
N THR A 296 28.41 -18.56 -26.70
CA THR A 296 29.83 -18.32 -26.96
C THR A 296 30.53 -17.96 -25.66
N VAL A 297 31.35 -18.89 -25.14
CA VAL A 297 32.13 -18.70 -23.92
C VAL A 297 33.57 -18.32 -24.24
N ARG A 298 34.12 -17.35 -23.51
CA ARG A 298 35.57 -17.07 -23.50
C ARG A 298 36.15 -17.51 -22.17
N GLY A 299 36.93 -18.59 -22.17
CA GLY A 299 37.57 -19.11 -20.95
C GLY A 299 37.12 -20.53 -20.63
N LYS A 300 36.95 -20.82 -19.34
CA LYS A 300 36.56 -22.15 -18.87
C LYS A 300 35.06 -22.18 -18.60
N VAL A 301 34.43 -23.28 -18.99
CA VAL A 301 33.05 -23.60 -18.59
C VAL A 301 33.10 -24.40 -17.29
N ARG A 302 32.21 -24.10 -16.36
CA ARG A 302 32.03 -24.86 -15.12
C ARG A 302 30.56 -25.23 -14.98
N GLU A 303 30.28 -26.26 -14.20
CA GLU A 303 28.91 -26.68 -13.92
C GLU A 303 28.11 -25.62 -13.17
N SER A 304 28.76 -24.82 -12.32
CA SER A 304 28.13 -23.83 -11.45
C SER A 304 28.29 -22.37 -11.92
N GLU A 305 28.85 -22.14 -13.11
CA GLU A 305 29.15 -20.80 -13.63
C GLU A 305 29.04 -20.77 -15.16
N LEU A 306 28.26 -19.83 -15.69
CA LEU A 306 28.11 -19.59 -17.12
C LEU A 306 28.32 -18.11 -17.43
N HIS A 307 29.50 -17.79 -17.96
CA HIS A 307 29.85 -16.47 -18.48
C HIS A 307 30.02 -16.51 -19.99
N GLY A 308 29.15 -15.83 -20.74
CA GLY A 308 29.21 -15.89 -22.19
C GLY A 308 28.20 -15.02 -22.89
N ARG A 309 28.06 -15.25 -24.20
CA ARG A 309 27.18 -14.47 -25.07
C ARG A 309 26.20 -15.36 -25.79
N ILE A 310 24.92 -15.00 -25.75
CA ILE A 310 23.86 -15.58 -26.58
C ILE A 310 23.67 -14.69 -27.81
N ASN A 311 23.56 -15.29 -29.00
CA ASN A 311 23.26 -14.61 -30.27
C ASN A 311 24.12 -13.35 -30.58
N GLY A 312 25.40 -13.37 -30.21
CA GLY A 312 26.33 -12.27 -30.45
C GLY A 312 26.50 -11.29 -29.28
N GLY A 313 25.72 -11.44 -28.20
CA GLY A 313 25.72 -10.57 -27.03
C GLY A 313 24.59 -9.53 -27.07
N GLY A 314 24.58 -8.61 -26.10
CA GLY A 314 23.53 -7.59 -26.02
C GLY A 314 23.40 -7.03 -24.61
N ASN A 315 22.16 -6.84 -24.16
CA ASN A 315 21.89 -6.40 -22.80
C ASN A 315 22.32 -7.48 -21.79
N SER A 316 22.68 -7.03 -20.59
CA SER A 316 23.18 -7.92 -19.54
C SER A 316 22.05 -8.69 -18.88
N ILE A 317 22.26 -9.99 -18.68
CA ILE A 317 21.42 -10.85 -17.84
C ILE A 317 22.31 -11.47 -16.78
N ARG A 318 22.12 -11.03 -15.55
CA ARG A 318 22.81 -11.52 -14.37
C ARG A 318 21.86 -12.32 -13.49
N ALA A 319 22.30 -13.50 -13.08
CA ALA A 319 21.57 -14.39 -12.19
C ALA A 319 22.52 -14.98 -11.15
N SER A 320 22.20 -14.88 -9.87
CA SER A 320 23.02 -15.49 -8.80
C SER A 320 22.18 -16.25 -7.78
N THR A 321 22.61 -17.46 -7.41
CA THR A 321 22.03 -18.16 -6.26
C THR A 321 23.06 -18.85 -5.39
N THR A 322 22.76 -19.04 -4.11
CA THR A 322 23.64 -19.81 -3.23
C THR A 322 23.24 -21.29 -3.21
N GLY A 323 21.95 -21.59 -3.05
CA GLY A 323 21.48 -22.95 -2.80
C GLY A 323 20.91 -23.70 -4.00
N GLY A 324 20.39 -23.01 -5.00
CA GLY A 324 19.61 -23.63 -6.09
C GLY A 324 20.31 -23.70 -7.44
N ASP A 325 19.55 -24.17 -8.42
CA ASP A 325 19.95 -24.21 -9.83
C ASP A 325 19.61 -22.89 -10.53
N ILE A 326 20.34 -22.59 -11.59
CA ILE A 326 19.98 -21.53 -12.53
C ILE A 326 19.66 -22.17 -13.87
N ARG A 327 18.47 -21.90 -14.40
CA ARG A 327 18.04 -22.36 -15.73
C ARG A 327 17.71 -21.20 -16.63
N ILE A 328 18.34 -21.16 -17.80
CA ILE A 328 18.03 -20.20 -18.86
C ILE A 328 17.37 -20.98 -20.00
N VAL A 329 16.07 -20.77 -20.19
CA VAL A 329 15.24 -21.56 -21.10
C VAL A 329 14.71 -20.72 -22.26
N ALA A 330 14.48 -21.37 -23.40
CA ALA A 330 13.89 -20.73 -24.56
C ALA A 330 12.36 -20.75 -24.50
N VAL A 331 11.74 -19.60 -24.80
CA VAL A 331 10.29 -19.50 -25.06
C VAL A 331 10.02 -19.06 -26.49
N LYS A 332 8.93 -19.62 -27.04
CA LYS A 332 8.45 -19.35 -28.40
C LYS A 332 7.69 -18.03 -28.49
#